data_AF-A0A8I1XR69-F1
#
_entry.id   AF-A0A8I1XR69-F1
#
_cell.length_a   1.000
_cell.length_b   1.000
_cell.length_c   1.000
_cell.angle_alpha   90.00
_cell.angle_beta   90.00
_cell.angle_gamma   90.00
#
_symmetry.space_group_name_H-M   'P 1'
#
loop_
_entity.id
_entity.type
_entity.pdbx_description
1 polymer ?
#
loop_
_entity_poly.entity_id
_entity_poly.type
_entity_poly.pdbx_seq_one_letter_code
_entity_poly.pdbx_strand_id
1 'polypeptide(L)'
;MSTQLCEPVFWTLCETQEAWQVWAALLQALLAGAAIWFAARLAVSQERRAVSRRTDVFLKRIEQAALIASQIKTFFLGNPGEESRESVYSKQAKIFEMFAQSLRAVPLENIVDARLLGPLHNAALACENVVDLLRKPPPKTLEENQTWAKALGKAQYALSESHRSAFIVAAEFTSVSLSKRAMRWIRYLRMTIARKFAALQE
;
A
#
# COMPACT_ATOMS: atom_id res chain seq x y z
N MET A 1 17.51 7.40 -71.79
CA MET A 1 16.85 6.08 -71.69
C MET A 1 17.56 5.33 -70.58
N SER A 2 16.96 4.89 -69.48
CA SER A 2 15.55 4.72 -69.10
C SER A 2 15.48 4.86 -67.57
N THR A 3 14.59 5.73 -67.08
CA THR A 3 14.20 5.81 -65.68
C THR A 3 13.38 4.57 -65.34
N GLN A 4 13.99 3.58 -64.68
CA GLN A 4 13.25 2.45 -64.15
C GLN A 4 12.52 2.91 -62.89
N LEU A 5 11.22 3.14 -63.02
CA LEU A 5 10.32 3.30 -61.88
C LEU A 5 10.23 1.95 -61.16
N CYS A 6 10.64 1.92 -59.89
CA CYS A 6 10.31 0.82 -58.99
C CYS A 6 8.81 0.91 -58.68
N GLU A 7 8.01 0.11 -59.37
CA GLU A 7 6.56 0.02 -59.18
C GLU A 7 6.25 -0.85 -57.94
N PRO A 8 5.38 -0.41 -57.01
CA PRO A 8 5.31 -0.93 -55.64
C PRO A 8 4.43 -2.19 -55.51
N VAL A 9 4.39 -3.06 -56.52
CA VAL A 9 3.39 -4.15 -56.59
C VAL A 9 4.00 -5.54 -56.42
N PHE A 10 5.27 -5.77 -56.81
CA PHE A 10 5.89 -7.09 -56.69
C PHE A 10 7.20 -7.04 -55.89
N TRP A 11 7.10 -7.54 -54.66
CA TRP A 11 8.14 -7.70 -53.64
C TRP A 11 9.15 -8.82 -53.97
N THR A 12 9.55 -8.97 -55.23
CA THR A 12 10.51 -10.01 -55.62
C THR A 12 11.81 -9.35 -56.05
N LEU A 13 12.73 -9.26 -55.08
CA LEU A 13 14.18 -9.18 -55.27
C LEU A 13 14.71 -7.90 -55.94
N CYS A 14 14.67 -6.77 -55.21
CA CYS A 14 15.63 -5.69 -55.42
C CYS A 14 16.83 -5.90 -54.47
N GLU A 15 17.87 -6.57 -54.97
CA GLU A 15 19.19 -6.73 -54.33
C GLU A 15 20.06 -5.46 -54.47
N THR A 16 19.43 -4.28 -54.45
CA THR A 16 20.12 -2.99 -54.51
C THR A 16 20.26 -2.42 -53.10
N GLN A 17 21.40 -1.78 -52.83
CA GLN A 17 21.76 -1.22 -51.52
C GLN A 17 20.69 -0.27 -50.93
N GLU A 18 19.85 0.31 -51.79
CA GLU A 18 18.73 1.19 -51.44
C GLU A 18 17.52 0.43 -50.86
N ALA A 19 17.26 -0.81 -51.28
CA ALA A 19 16.19 -1.63 -50.70
C ALA A 19 16.49 -2.01 -49.24
N TRP A 20 17.77 -2.24 -48.91
CA TRP A 20 18.19 -2.52 -47.54
C TRP A 20 17.96 -1.31 -46.61
N GLN A 21 18.14 -0.09 -47.11
CA GLN A 21 17.87 1.13 -46.35
C GLN A 21 16.38 1.29 -46.03
N VAL A 22 15.48 0.96 -46.97
CA VAL A 22 14.03 0.99 -46.75
C VAL A 22 13.61 -0.09 -45.74
N TRP A 23 14.16 -1.30 -45.83
CA TRP A 23 13.93 -2.36 -44.85
C TRP A 23 14.43 -2.01 -43.45
N ALA A 24 15.63 -1.43 -43.35
CA ALA A 24 16.19 -0.97 -42.09
C ALA A 24 15.31 0.13 -41.46
N ALA A 25 14.84 1.10 -42.25
CA ALA A 25 13.94 2.15 -41.79
C ALA A 25 12.59 1.60 -41.31
N LEU A 26 12.01 0.61 -42.02
CA LEU A 26 10.75 -0.03 -41.64
C LEU A 26 10.90 -0.83 -40.33
N LEU A 27 11.98 -1.61 -40.21
CA LEU A 27 12.30 -2.35 -38.99
C LEU A 27 12.57 -1.40 -37.82
N GLN A 28 13.29 -0.31 -38.05
CA GLN A 28 13.57 0.70 -37.04
C GLN A 28 12.29 1.42 -36.59
N ALA A 29 11.36 1.70 -37.49
CA ALA A 29 10.05 2.27 -37.15
C ALA A 29 9.19 1.30 -36.32
N LEU A 30 9.16 0.01 -36.69
CA LEU A 30 8.47 -1.02 -35.92
C LEU A 30 9.08 -1.22 -34.53
N LEU A 31 10.40 -1.27 -34.43
CA LEU A 31 11.11 -1.39 -33.16
C LEU A 31 10.92 -0.15 -32.29
N ALA A 32 10.94 1.05 -32.87
CA ALA A 32 10.66 2.30 -32.16
C ALA A 32 9.21 2.32 -31.65
N GLY A 33 8.23 1.92 -32.47
CA GLY A 33 6.83 1.80 -32.06
C GLY A 33 6.63 0.78 -30.94
N ALA A 34 7.28 -0.39 -31.04
CA ALA A 34 7.27 -1.40 -29.99
C ALA A 34 7.93 -0.88 -28.71
N ALA A 35 9.07 -0.21 -28.81
CA ALA A 35 9.77 0.38 -27.67
C ALA A 35 8.91 1.44 -26.95
N ILE A 36 8.23 2.31 -27.69
CA ILE A 36 7.29 3.30 -27.13
C ILE A 36 6.13 2.60 -26.43
N TRP A 37 5.55 1.56 -27.04
CA TRP A 37 4.47 0.79 -26.42
C TRP A 37 4.91 0.08 -25.13
N PHE A 38 6.08 -0.56 -25.14
CA PHE A 38 6.66 -1.19 -23.95
C PHE A 38 7.02 -0.16 -22.88
N ALA A 39 7.56 0.99 -23.25
CA ALA A 39 7.85 2.08 -22.33
C ALA A 39 6.57 2.63 -21.69
N ALA A 40 5.51 2.85 -22.48
CA ALA A 40 4.21 3.28 -21.99
C ALA A 40 3.60 2.23 -21.03
N ARG A 41 3.64 0.95 -21.41
CA ARG A 41 3.17 -0.15 -20.57
C ARG A 41 3.95 -0.25 -19.25
N LEU A 42 5.26 -0.08 -19.30
CA LEU A 42 6.11 -0.05 -18.11
C LEU A 42 5.80 1.17 -17.24
N ALA A 43 5.65 2.36 -17.82
CA ALA A 43 5.31 3.58 -17.11
C ALA A 43 3.99 3.45 -16.33
N VAL A 44 2.92 2.97 -16.98
CA VAL A 44 1.63 2.70 -16.32
C VAL A 44 1.77 1.70 -15.17
N SER A 45 2.62 0.69 -15.34
CA SER A 45 2.87 -0.30 -14.27
C SER A 45 3.67 0.27 -13.10
N GLN A 46 4.59 1.21 -13.36
CA GLN A 46 5.36 1.88 -12.33
C GLN A 46 4.49 2.87 -11.56
N GLU A 47 3.64 3.62 -12.25
CA GLU A 47 2.67 4.52 -11.65
C GLU A 47 1.76 3.75 -10.68
N ARG A 48 1.12 2.67 -11.14
CA ARG A 48 0.28 1.80 -10.26
C ARG A 48 1.03 1.26 -9.05
N ARG A 49 2.31 0.91 -9.18
CA ARG A 49 3.14 0.46 -8.05
C ARG A 49 3.46 1.61 -7.10
N ALA A 50 3.73 2.80 -7.61
CA ALA A 50 3.96 3.98 -6.80
C ALA A 50 2.68 4.34 -6.03
N VAL A 51 1.51 4.26 -6.67
CA VAL A 51 0.20 4.38 -6.05
C VAL A 51 0.04 3.37 -4.92
N SER A 52 0.17 2.07 -5.22
CA SER A 52 0.04 0.98 -4.24
C SER A 52 0.96 1.15 -3.03
N ARG A 53 2.22 1.58 -3.24
CA ARG A 53 3.15 1.80 -2.13
C ARG A 53 2.70 2.97 -1.24
N ARG A 54 2.21 4.05 -1.83
CA ARG A 54 1.71 5.21 -1.07
C ARG A 54 0.47 4.82 -0.27
N THR A 55 -0.47 4.10 -0.87
CA THR A 55 -1.68 3.61 -0.18
C THR A 55 -1.36 2.63 0.94
N ASP A 56 -0.40 1.72 0.74
CA ASP A 56 0.05 0.76 1.76
C ASP A 56 0.63 1.46 2.99
N VAL A 57 1.37 2.54 2.81
CA VAL A 57 1.95 3.31 3.95
C VAL A 57 0.85 3.89 4.83
N PHE A 58 -0.19 4.46 4.23
CA PHE A 58 -1.33 5.00 4.97
C PHE A 58 -2.11 3.90 5.68
N LEU A 59 -2.38 2.80 4.98
CA LEU A 59 -3.05 1.64 5.53
C LEU A 59 -2.32 1.08 6.75
N LYS A 60 -1.00 0.88 6.63
CA LYS A 60 -0.16 0.37 7.72
C LYS A 60 -0.16 1.28 8.94
N ARG A 61 -0.22 2.60 8.75
CA ARG A 61 -0.34 3.55 9.88
C ARG A 61 -1.68 3.42 10.59
N ILE A 62 -2.78 3.35 9.85
CA ILE A 62 -4.12 3.17 10.44
C ILE A 62 -4.22 1.80 11.12
N GLU A 63 -3.65 0.75 10.53
CA GLU A 63 -3.56 -0.59 11.12
C GLU A 63 -2.82 -0.57 12.46
N GLN A 64 -1.65 0.07 12.51
CA GLN A 64 -0.88 0.22 13.75
C GLN A 64 -1.67 0.98 14.83
N ALA A 65 -2.32 2.09 14.46
CA ALA A 65 -3.14 2.85 15.38
C ALA A 65 -4.31 2.01 15.93
N ALA A 66 -4.99 1.24 15.06
CA ALA A 66 -6.08 0.35 15.45
C ALA A 66 -5.61 -0.79 16.39
N LEU A 67 -4.46 -1.40 16.09
CA LEU A 67 -3.86 -2.44 16.94
C LEU A 67 -3.51 -1.90 18.33
N ILE A 68 -2.82 -0.75 18.39
CA ILE A 68 -2.46 -0.13 19.67
C ILE A 68 -3.72 0.29 20.43
N ALA A 69 -4.75 0.77 19.73
CA ALA A 69 -6.01 1.17 20.36
C ALA A 69 -6.72 -0.03 21.00
N SER A 70 -6.70 -1.19 20.34
CA SER A 70 -7.27 -2.43 20.87
C SER A 70 -6.53 -2.96 22.10
N GLN A 71 -5.26 -2.59 22.27
CA GLN A 71 -4.41 -3.00 23.39
C GLN A 71 -4.47 -2.03 24.58
N ILE A 72 -5.26 -0.96 24.51
CA ILE A 72 -5.41 -0.03 25.63
C ILE A 72 -5.96 -0.78 26.83
N LYS A 73 -5.17 -0.82 27.90
CA LYS A 73 -5.55 -1.46 29.16
C LYS A 73 -6.63 -0.64 29.84
N THR A 74 -7.82 -1.22 29.99
CA THR A 74 -8.99 -0.57 30.63
C THR A 74 -9.08 -0.83 32.13
N PHE A 75 -8.44 -1.90 32.63
CA PHE A 75 -8.51 -2.31 34.02
C PHE A 75 -7.13 -2.28 34.66
N PHE A 76 -6.98 -1.51 35.74
CA PHE A 76 -5.78 -1.49 36.59
C PHE A 76 -6.17 -2.04 37.95
N LEU A 77 -5.51 -3.12 38.40
CA LEU A 77 -5.86 -3.83 39.64
C LEU A 77 -5.00 -3.39 40.84
N GLY A 78 -3.96 -2.59 40.61
CA GLY A 78 -3.07 -2.08 41.64
C GLY A 78 -2.10 -3.14 42.17
N ASN A 79 -1.78 -4.16 41.36
CA ASN A 79 -0.88 -5.23 41.78
C ASN A 79 0.56 -4.70 41.97
N PRO A 80 1.36 -5.29 42.89
CA PRO A 80 2.76 -4.90 43.06
C PRO A 80 3.54 -5.14 41.75
N GLY A 81 4.11 -4.08 41.18
CA GLY A 81 4.79 -4.09 39.88
C GLY A 81 3.94 -3.60 38.69
N GLU A 82 2.68 -3.26 38.89
CA GLU A 82 1.82 -2.68 37.86
C GLU A 82 2.15 -1.19 37.65
N GLU A 83 2.37 -0.77 36.40
CA GLU A 83 2.58 0.65 36.07
C GLU A 83 1.34 1.47 36.44
N SER A 84 1.57 2.70 36.93
CA SER A 84 0.48 3.62 37.25
C SER A 84 -0.37 3.92 36.01
N ARG A 85 -1.69 4.05 36.19
CA ARG A 85 -2.61 4.40 35.10
C ARG A 85 -2.18 5.68 34.39
N GLU A 86 -1.78 6.70 35.15
CA GLU A 86 -1.36 8.00 34.62
C GLU A 86 -0.12 7.88 33.74
N SER A 87 0.88 7.08 34.13
CA SER A 87 2.08 6.87 33.31
C SER A 87 1.78 6.11 32.02
N VAL A 88 0.87 5.13 32.05
CA VAL A 88 0.49 4.37 30.84
C VAL A 88 -0.36 5.24 29.91
N TYR A 89 -1.37 5.92 30.44
CA TYR A 89 -2.32 6.70 29.64
C TYR A 89 -1.67 7.95 29.05
N SER A 90 -0.76 8.62 29.77
CA SER A 90 -0.01 9.75 29.21
C SER A 90 0.89 9.34 28.04
N LYS A 91 1.60 8.21 28.16
CA LYS A 91 2.41 7.64 27.06
C LYS A 91 1.53 7.29 25.86
N GLN A 92 0.42 6.60 26.09
CA GLN A 92 -0.51 6.20 25.02
C GLN A 92 -1.16 7.41 24.36
N ALA A 93 -1.59 8.41 25.13
CA ALA A 93 -2.15 9.65 24.59
C ALA A 93 -1.14 10.37 23.68
N LYS A 94 0.14 10.44 24.06
CA LYS A 94 1.18 11.02 23.21
C LYS A 94 1.37 10.25 21.89
N ILE A 95 1.31 8.92 21.93
CA ILE A 95 1.39 8.06 20.74
C ILE A 95 0.20 8.34 19.80
N PHE A 96 -1.03 8.41 20.33
CA PHE A 96 -2.22 8.70 19.53
C PHE A 96 -2.23 10.13 18.97
N GLU A 97 -1.69 11.10 19.72
CA GLU A 97 -1.51 12.47 19.25
C GLU A 97 -0.54 12.53 18.07
N MET A 98 0.58 11.78 18.13
CA MET A 98 1.49 11.64 17.00
C MET A 98 0.80 10.98 15.79
N PHE A 99 -0.03 9.96 16.00
CA PHE A 99 -0.79 9.35 14.91
C PHE A 99 -1.79 10.33 14.29
N ALA A 100 -2.57 11.04 15.10
CA ALA A 100 -3.52 12.04 14.63
C ALA A 100 -2.84 13.15 13.81
N GLN A 101 -1.73 13.69 14.31
CA GLN A 101 -0.92 14.68 13.58
C GLN A 101 -0.38 14.09 12.29
N SER A 102 0.15 12.86 12.31
CA SER A 102 0.71 12.22 11.11
C SER A 102 -0.34 11.91 10.03
N LEU A 103 -1.59 11.67 10.43
CA LEU A 103 -2.71 11.40 9.52
C LEU A 103 -3.31 12.70 8.96
N ARG A 104 -3.27 13.80 9.73
CA ARG A 104 -3.69 15.14 9.25
C ARG A 104 -2.65 15.85 8.41
N ALA A 105 -1.38 15.67 8.71
CA ALA A 105 -0.27 16.29 7.98
C ALA A 105 -0.03 15.65 6.60
N VAL A 106 -0.87 14.72 6.17
CA VAL A 106 -0.78 14.13 4.83
C VAL A 106 -1.20 15.17 3.80
N PRO A 107 -0.30 15.64 2.92
CA PRO A 107 -0.67 16.60 1.89
C PRO A 107 -1.57 15.92 0.86
N LEU A 108 -2.55 16.67 0.36
CA LEU A 108 -3.54 16.17 -0.60
C LEU A 108 -2.88 15.62 -1.88
N GLU A 109 -1.75 16.18 -2.28
CA GLU A 109 -0.94 15.74 -3.43
C GLU A 109 -0.42 14.29 -3.30
N ASN A 110 -0.25 13.80 -2.07
CA ASN A 110 0.20 12.43 -1.81
C ASN A 110 -0.96 11.43 -1.78
N ILE A 111 -2.21 11.90 -1.77
CA ILE A 111 -3.40 11.07 -1.72
C ILE A 111 -3.82 10.76 -3.15
N VAL A 112 -3.56 9.51 -3.54
CA VAL A 112 -3.71 9.08 -4.94
C VAL A 112 -5.16 8.76 -5.31
N ASP A 113 -6.00 8.51 -4.30
CA ASP A 113 -7.44 8.29 -4.47
C ASP A 113 -8.21 9.10 -3.44
N ALA A 114 -9.18 9.90 -3.90
CA ALA A 114 -10.06 10.70 -3.05
C ALA A 114 -10.85 9.84 -2.05
N ARG A 115 -11.11 8.56 -2.36
CA ARG A 115 -11.79 7.64 -1.45
C ARG A 115 -10.99 7.34 -0.17
N LEU A 116 -9.68 7.57 -0.17
CA LEU A 116 -8.83 7.42 1.02
C LEU A 116 -8.92 8.61 1.98
N LEU A 117 -9.43 9.77 1.53
CA LEU A 117 -9.57 10.97 2.36
C LEU A 117 -10.49 10.72 3.56
N GLY A 118 -11.66 10.12 3.32
CA GLY A 118 -12.64 9.83 4.36
C GLY A 118 -12.07 8.91 5.46
N PRO A 119 -11.54 7.72 5.11
CA PRO A 119 -10.89 6.83 6.06
C PRO A 119 -9.72 7.46 6.83
N LEU A 120 -8.87 8.25 6.16
CA LEU A 120 -7.75 8.95 6.81
C LEU A 120 -8.24 9.99 7.83
N HIS A 121 -9.21 10.81 7.44
CA HIS A 121 -9.78 11.84 8.29
C HIS A 121 -10.50 11.23 9.50
N ASN A 122 -11.32 10.20 9.27
CA ASN A 122 -12.03 9.48 10.33
C ASN A 122 -11.06 8.78 11.29
N ALA A 123 -9.98 8.19 10.78
CA ALA A 123 -8.93 7.61 11.62
C ALA A 123 -8.23 8.68 12.47
N ALA A 124 -7.92 9.85 11.91
CA ALA A 124 -7.33 10.96 12.66
C ALA A 124 -8.26 11.45 13.78
N LEU A 125 -9.54 11.67 13.49
CA LEU A 125 -10.55 12.05 14.48
C LEU A 125 -10.71 10.99 15.56
N ALA A 126 -10.70 9.71 15.19
CA ALA A 126 -10.81 8.62 16.16
C ALA A 126 -9.57 8.55 17.07
N CYS A 127 -8.37 8.80 16.55
CA CYS A 127 -7.16 8.96 17.37
C CYS A 127 -7.29 10.12 18.37
N GLU A 128 -7.81 11.27 17.95
CA GLU A 128 -8.03 12.42 18.84
C GLU A 128 -9.05 12.13 19.93
N ASN A 129 -10.16 11.46 19.58
CA ASN A 129 -11.14 11.03 20.56
C ASN A 129 -10.51 10.08 21.61
N VAL A 130 -9.59 9.21 21.20
CA VAL A 130 -8.82 8.37 22.14
C VAL A 130 -7.93 9.24 23.04
N VAL A 131 -7.22 10.23 22.49
CA VAL A 131 -6.39 11.17 23.27
C VAL A 131 -7.23 11.90 24.33
N ASP A 132 -8.38 12.44 23.94
CA ASP A 132 -9.28 13.15 24.84
C ASP A 132 -9.82 12.23 25.95
N LEU A 133 -10.11 10.98 25.63
CA LEU A 133 -10.55 9.98 26.62
C LEU A 133 -9.43 9.56 27.57
N LEU A 134 -8.18 9.46 27.10
CA LEU A 134 -7.04 9.08 27.93
C LEU A 134 -6.55 10.22 28.84
N ARG A 135 -6.75 11.49 28.43
CA ARG A 135 -6.40 12.67 29.24
C ARG A 135 -7.44 13.01 30.30
N LYS A 136 -8.67 12.49 30.20
CA LYS A 136 -9.71 12.74 31.19
C LYS A 136 -9.32 12.19 32.57
N PRO A 137 -9.71 12.88 33.65
CA PRO A 137 -9.48 12.39 35.01
C PRO A 137 -10.18 11.05 35.24
N PRO A 138 -9.71 10.23 36.20
CA PRO A 138 -10.29 8.94 36.48
C PRO A 138 -11.78 9.09 36.84
N PRO A 139 -12.67 8.27 36.24
CA PRO A 139 -14.09 8.30 36.56
C PRO A 139 -14.29 7.94 38.03
N LYS A 140 -15.14 8.70 38.73
CA LYS A 140 -15.41 8.48 40.15
C LYS A 140 -16.62 7.58 40.37
N THR A 141 -17.54 7.54 39.40
CA THR A 141 -18.77 6.76 39.47
C THR A 141 -18.76 5.58 38.49
N LEU A 142 -19.59 4.58 38.76
CA LEU A 142 -19.78 3.44 37.87
C LEU A 142 -20.34 3.89 36.50
N GLU A 143 -21.27 4.84 36.50
CA GLU A 143 -21.91 5.36 35.28
C GLU A 143 -20.89 6.12 34.40
N GLU A 144 -20.03 6.93 34.99
CA GLU A 144 -18.94 7.60 34.27
C GLU A 144 -17.94 6.58 33.68
N ASN A 145 -17.64 5.49 34.40
CA ASN A 145 -16.80 4.42 33.87
C ASN A 145 -17.45 3.72 32.66
N GLN A 146 -18.76 3.44 32.71
CA GLN A 146 -19.48 2.82 31.60
C GLN A 146 -19.54 3.73 30.38
N THR A 147 -19.81 5.03 30.57
CA THR A 147 -19.82 6.00 29.48
C THR A 147 -18.44 6.18 28.85
N TRP A 148 -17.39 6.23 29.68
CA TRP A 148 -16.00 6.26 29.22
C TRP A 148 -15.63 5.01 28.42
N ALA A 149 -15.93 3.81 28.95
CA ALA A 149 -15.64 2.54 28.27
C ALA A 149 -16.40 2.42 26.94
N LYS A 150 -17.66 2.85 26.90
CA LYS A 150 -18.46 2.88 25.68
C LYS A 150 -17.89 3.88 24.66
N ALA A 151 -17.42 5.04 25.10
CA ALA A 151 -16.78 6.02 24.23
C ALA A 151 -15.45 5.50 23.67
N LEU A 152 -14.64 4.84 24.50
CA LEU A 152 -13.39 4.21 24.07
C LEU A 152 -13.67 3.10 23.04
N GLY A 153 -14.64 2.24 23.31
CA GLY A 153 -15.06 1.18 22.38
C GLY A 153 -15.56 1.73 21.04
N LYS A 154 -16.31 2.84 21.05
CA LYS A 154 -16.72 3.54 19.82
C LYS A 154 -15.53 4.09 19.04
N ALA A 155 -14.53 4.67 19.72
CA ALA A 155 -13.34 5.19 19.06
C ALA A 155 -12.45 4.07 18.48
N GLN A 156 -12.27 2.97 19.22
CA GLN A 156 -11.61 1.76 18.74
C GLN A 156 -12.32 1.17 17.51
N TYR A 157 -13.66 1.08 17.55
CA TYR A 157 -14.47 0.61 16.43
C TYR A 157 -14.30 1.52 15.21
N ALA A 158 -14.37 2.84 15.37
CA ALA A 158 -14.17 3.80 14.30
C ALA A 158 -12.78 3.69 13.64
N LEU A 159 -11.72 3.43 14.42
CA LEU A 159 -10.38 3.14 13.89
C LEU A 159 -10.37 1.85 13.06
N SER A 160 -11.01 0.80 13.56
CA SER A 160 -11.09 -0.48 12.86
C SER A 160 -11.89 -0.40 11.55
N GLU A 161 -12.98 0.36 11.52
CA GLU A 161 -13.80 0.56 10.33
C GLU A 161 -13.10 1.47 9.31
N SER A 162 -12.36 2.47 9.79
CA SER A 162 -11.51 3.31 8.94
C SER A 162 -10.39 2.49 8.30
N HIS A 163 -9.76 1.58 9.06
CA HIS A 163 -8.78 0.63 8.52
C HIS A 163 -9.41 -0.26 7.44
N ARG A 164 -10.59 -0.84 7.71
CA ARG A 164 -11.31 -1.70 6.76
C ARG A 164 -11.63 -0.96 5.47
N SER A 165 -12.13 0.27 5.58
CA SER A 165 -12.48 1.11 4.43
C SER A 165 -11.23 1.45 3.60
N ALA A 166 -10.12 1.82 4.26
CA ALA A 166 -8.84 2.04 3.59
C ALA A 166 -8.29 0.77 2.93
N PHE A 167 -8.49 -0.40 3.54
CA PHE A 167 -8.08 -1.69 2.99
C PHE A 167 -8.82 -2.05 1.70
N ILE A 168 -10.13 -1.79 1.62
CA ILE A 168 -10.90 -2.03 0.40
C ILE A 168 -10.32 -1.21 -0.76
N VAL A 169 -10.03 0.06 -0.52
CA VAL A 169 -9.44 0.94 -1.54
C VAL A 169 -8.02 0.50 -1.90
N ALA A 170 -7.18 0.19 -0.92
CA ALA A 170 -5.82 -0.30 -1.17
C ALA A 170 -5.82 -1.63 -1.95
N ALA A 171 -6.78 -2.52 -1.70
CA ALA A 171 -6.91 -3.80 -2.36
C ALA A 171 -7.07 -3.66 -3.89
N GLU A 172 -7.77 -2.61 -4.36
CA GLU A 172 -7.94 -2.30 -5.79
C GLU A 172 -6.59 -2.02 -6.49
N PHE A 173 -5.64 -1.42 -5.77
CA PHE A 173 -4.30 -1.11 -6.30
C PHE A 173 -3.29 -2.22 -6.07
N THR A 174 -3.55 -3.15 -5.14
CA THR A 174 -2.72 -4.35 -4.95
C THR A 174 -2.96 -5.38 -6.06
N SER A 175 -2.64 -5.04 -7.30
CA SER A 175 -2.37 -6.07 -8.30
C SER A 175 -1.07 -6.77 -7.88
N VAL A 176 -1.17 -7.88 -7.16
CA VAL A 176 -0.04 -8.80 -7.03
C VAL A 176 0.29 -9.20 -8.45
N SER A 177 1.33 -8.60 -9.03
CA SER A 177 1.77 -8.93 -10.37
C SER A 177 1.91 -10.44 -10.45
N LEU A 178 1.19 -11.10 -11.35
CA LEU A 178 1.23 -12.57 -11.52
C LEU A 178 2.68 -13.08 -11.57
N SER A 179 3.60 -12.27 -12.10
CA SER A 179 5.05 -12.50 -12.09
C SER A 179 5.69 -12.65 -10.70
N LYS A 180 5.25 -11.89 -9.68
CA LYS A 180 5.71 -12.06 -8.28
C LYS A 180 5.17 -13.33 -7.65
N ARG A 181 3.93 -13.71 -7.97
CA ARG A 181 3.32 -14.97 -7.50
C ARG A 181 4.02 -16.16 -8.15
N ALA A 182 4.28 -16.08 -9.46
CA ALA A 182 5.07 -17.05 -10.21
C ALA A 182 6.53 -17.14 -9.72
N MET A 183 7.21 -16.01 -9.47
CA MET A 183 8.58 -16.03 -8.92
C MET A 183 8.65 -16.61 -7.52
N ARG A 184 7.66 -16.36 -6.65
CA ARG A 184 7.58 -17.03 -5.33
C ARG A 184 7.40 -18.53 -5.49
N TRP A 185 6.54 -18.95 -6.42
CA TRP A 185 6.31 -20.37 -6.70
C TRP A 185 7.57 -21.06 -7.23
N ILE A 186 8.28 -20.42 -8.17
CA ILE A 186 9.58 -20.90 -8.69
C ILE A 186 10.64 -20.98 -7.59
N ARG A 187 10.73 -19.98 -6.70
CA ARG A 187 11.66 -20.04 -5.55
C ARG A 187 11.31 -21.19 -4.60
N TYR A 188 10.02 -21.39 -4.33
CA TYR A 188 9.56 -22.46 -3.48
C TYR A 188 9.93 -23.83 -4.06
N LEU A 189 9.68 -24.02 -5.36
CA LEU A 189 10.09 -25.22 -6.10
C LEU A 189 11.61 -25.44 -6.04
N ARG A 190 12.41 -24.40 -6.29
CA ARG A 190 13.87 -24.49 -6.20
C ARG A 190 14.35 -24.90 -4.81
N MET A 191 13.77 -24.33 -3.75
CA MET A 191 14.10 -24.68 -2.36
C MET A 191 13.70 -26.12 -2.03
N THR A 192 12.54 -26.59 -2.50
CA THR A 192 12.12 -27.98 -2.30
C THR A 192 12.99 -28.98 -3.07
N ILE A 193 13.44 -28.63 -4.28
CA ILE A 193 14.34 -29.46 -5.07
C ILE A 193 15.73 -29.52 -4.39
N ALA A 194 16.28 -28.38 -3.96
CA ALA A 194 17.56 -28.33 -3.25
C ALA A 194 17.54 -29.14 -1.94
N ARG A 195 16.44 -29.09 -1.17
CA ARG A 195 16.27 -29.92 0.04
C ARG A 195 16.21 -31.41 -0.26
N LYS A 196 15.54 -31.81 -1.35
CA LYS A 196 15.50 -33.21 -1.78
C LYS A 196 16.86 -33.73 -2.24
N PHE A 197 17.64 -32.91 -2.93
CA PHE A 197 19.01 -33.27 -3.32
C PHE A 197 19.96 -33.37 -2.13
N ALA A 198 19.84 -32.47 -1.15
CA ALA A 198 20.63 -32.54 0.09
C ALA A 198 20.32 -33.80 0.91
N ALA A 199 19.06 -34.23 0.95
CA ALA A 199 18.64 -35.45 1.65
C ALA A 199 18.99 -36.77 0.93
N LEU A 200 19.52 -36.72 -0.30
CA LEU A 200 20.00 -37.88 -1.08
C LEU A 200 21.53 -38.03 -1.05
N GLN A 201 22.23 -37.08 -0.43
CA GLN A 201 23.70 -37.10 -0.25
C GLN A 201 24.14 -37.54 1.15
N GLU A 202 23.19 -37.83 2.05
CA GLU A 202 23.38 -38.59 3.30
C GLU A 202 23.02 -40.07 3.06
#